data_AF-A0A2H0KK60-F1
#
_entry.id   AF-A0A2H0KK60-F1
#
_cell.length_a   1.000
_cell.length_b   1.000
_cell.length_c   1.000
_cell.angle_alpha   90.00
_cell.angle_beta   90.00
_cell.angle_gamma   90.00
#
_symmetry.space_group_name_H-M   'P 1'
#
loop_
_entity.id
_entity.type
_entity.pdbx_description
1 polymer ?
#
loop_
_entity_poly.entity_id
_entity_poly.type
_entity_poly.pdbx_seq_one_letter_code
_entity_poly.pdbx_strand_id
1 'polypeptide(L)'
;MSKITKLARLIEQEKLLYLEVEQLRYSLYLHDNSLLFQFLSAFYFAFKDITSLFRKKTVNSILEGKILSIQRLQQKKDYFLFLQKTPYAWIVKALRFRFNKKTCTAIKNKKDSHAKSYIIFGSTGSDEFQSRSVQIARKLAEKHIIIYIEGIFDEVRRPGYRIVEETEHLIAVRLTSYKSFHLNYQKPAPKEILHLKQSLKLINPLTHSLVNPLSYIHHPFWDSLLSLKKKSFIFDRASSYTHHHNAVQYIIDAEKKLLKNAFMVTAPNAKLTRNKKDVVIKNGVDFGMFKDTSKMIQTCDVGLCWIKKPVMGYIGTLDERIDEVLLGSIATAFPTASIVLVGNTDYRPVIEVAEKYPNIFPVGKQPYKKLPLFLQSFDILIAPFKYDKRGLIDHPELPLYLTSGKPIVATPLATSQVANGLLYKAKTHADWMLAITEALKEKKRSKKKFLRIAAAIKLTWRMPKLLY
;
A
#
# COMPACT_ATOMS: atom_id res chain seq x y z
N MET A 1 -33.60 20.03 19.00
CA MET A 1 -32.76 18.88 18.61
C MET A 1 -32.68 17.90 19.77
N SER A 2 -32.94 16.60 19.55
CA SER A 2 -32.80 15.60 20.62
C SER A 2 -31.33 15.51 21.09
N LYS A 3 -31.10 15.15 22.36
CA LYS A 3 -29.74 14.91 22.90
C LYS A 3 -28.96 13.90 22.04
N ILE A 4 -29.66 12.93 21.44
CA ILE A 4 -29.09 11.90 20.55
C ILE A 4 -28.62 12.52 19.24
N THR A 5 -29.41 13.39 18.61
CA THR A 5 -29.04 14.08 17.36
C THR A 5 -27.84 15.01 17.57
N LYS A 6 -27.76 15.68 18.72
CA LYS A 6 -26.61 16.52 19.08
C LYS A 6 -25.34 15.69 19.28
N LEU A 7 -25.45 14.54 19.93
CA LEU A 7 -24.32 13.63 20.17
C LEU A 7 -23.79 13.02 18.85
N ALA A 8 -24.68 12.58 17.95
CA ALA A 8 -24.28 12.04 16.65
C ALA A 8 -23.46 13.05 15.82
N ARG A 9 -23.92 14.32 15.78
CA ARG A 9 -23.21 15.40 15.10
C ARG A 9 -21.82 15.67 15.70
N LEU A 10 -21.69 15.64 17.02
CA LEU A 10 -20.41 15.80 17.70
C LEU A 10 -19.45 14.64 17.42
N ILE A 11 -19.96 13.40 17.34
CA ILE A 11 -19.14 12.22 16.99
C ILE A 11 -18.59 12.35 15.56
N GLU A 12 -19.44 12.78 14.62
CA GLU A 12 -19.05 12.97 13.22
C GLU A 12 -18.03 14.10 13.07
N GLN A 13 -18.26 15.24 13.74
CA GLN A 13 -17.31 16.36 13.75
C GLN A 13 -15.96 15.97 14.34
N GLU A 14 -15.94 15.24 15.47
CA GLU A 14 -14.71 14.73 16.08
C GLU A 14 -13.96 13.80 15.12
N LYS A 15 -14.68 12.91 14.42
CA LYS A 15 -14.11 11.97 13.46
C LYS A 15 -13.44 12.68 12.29
N LEU A 16 -14.11 13.67 11.68
CA LEU A 16 -13.56 14.45 10.57
C LEU A 16 -12.30 15.21 11.01
N LEU A 17 -12.37 15.89 12.15
CA LEU A 17 -11.22 16.61 12.71
C LEU A 17 -10.04 15.66 12.99
N TYR A 18 -10.31 14.47 13.53
CA TYR A 18 -9.26 13.49 13.81
C TYR A 18 -8.52 13.07 12.54
N LEU A 19 -9.25 12.81 11.45
CA LEU A 19 -8.67 12.44 10.16
C LEU A 19 -7.82 13.57 9.58
N GLU A 20 -8.30 14.82 9.63
CA GLU A 20 -7.53 15.99 9.19
C GLU A 20 -6.24 16.19 10.01
N VAL A 21 -6.34 16.03 11.34
CA VAL A 21 -5.18 16.12 12.24
C VAL A 21 -4.15 15.04 11.93
N GLU A 22 -4.56 13.80 11.70
CA GLU A 22 -3.65 12.70 11.32
C GLU A 22 -3.04 12.90 9.92
N GLN A 23 -3.79 13.42 8.95
CA GLN A 23 -3.24 13.77 7.63
C GLN A 23 -2.17 14.87 7.74
N LEU A 24 -2.45 15.93 8.50
CA LEU A 24 -1.50 17.01 8.74
C LEU A 24 -0.25 16.50 9.48
N ARG A 25 -0.45 15.67 10.52
CA ARG A 25 0.62 15.00 11.25
C ARG A 25 1.54 14.19 10.33
N TYR A 26 0.95 13.41 9.44
CA TYR A 26 1.68 12.57 8.49
C TYR A 26 2.46 13.43 7.47
N SER A 27 1.84 14.48 6.93
CA SER A 27 2.49 15.39 5.98
C SER A 27 3.67 16.18 6.56
N LEU A 28 3.64 16.42 7.88
CA LEU A 28 4.73 17.05 8.65
C LEU A 28 5.74 16.06 9.22
N TYR A 29 5.56 14.75 8.96
CA TYR A 29 6.43 13.67 9.45
C TYR A 29 6.60 13.69 10.98
N LEU A 30 5.53 13.98 11.71
CA LEU A 30 5.52 14.10 13.16
C LEU A 30 5.44 12.72 13.86
N HIS A 31 6.56 12.29 14.45
CA HIS A 31 6.58 11.22 15.46
C HIS A 31 6.66 11.84 16.85
N ASP A 32 5.80 11.39 17.77
CA ASP A 32 5.60 12.00 19.11
C ASP A 32 6.87 12.06 19.98
N ASN A 33 7.92 11.31 19.61
CA ASN A 33 9.17 11.19 20.36
C ASN A 33 10.39 11.91 19.72
N SER A 34 10.18 12.84 18.77
CA SER A 34 11.30 13.58 18.16
C SER A 34 11.81 14.71 19.08
N LEU A 35 13.09 14.68 19.48
CA LEU A 35 13.76 15.79 20.21
C LEU A 35 13.63 17.12 19.47
N LEU A 36 13.65 17.09 18.13
CA LEU A 36 13.48 18.27 17.29
C LEU A 36 12.07 18.86 17.38
N PHE A 37 11.07 17.99 17.53
CA PHE A 37 9.69 18.38 17.78
C PHE A 37 9.56 19.04 19.16
N GLN A 38 10.14 18.45 20.20
CA GLN A 38 10.12 19.03 21.55
C GLN A 38 10.80 20.42 21.59
N PHE A 39 11.96 20.55 20.94
CA PHE A 39 12.73 21.79 20.89
C PHE A 39 12.00 22.92 20.14
N LEU A 40 11.41 22.64 18.98
CA LEU A 40 10.71 23.66 18.18
C LEU A 40 9.29 23.94 18.70
N SER A 41 8.66 22.98 19.39
CA SER A 41 7.41 23.21 20.14
C SER A 41 7.62 24.21 21.29
N ALA A 42 8.79 24.19 21.93
CA ALA A 42 9.10 25.12 23.01
C ALA A 42 9.18 26.59 22.54
N PHE A 43 9.59 26.85 21.29
CA PHE A 43 9.78 28.21 20.77
C PHE A 43 8.48 28.96 20.44
N TYR A 44 7.45 28.26 19.94
CA TYR A 44 6.14 28.86 19.68
C TYR A 44 5.31 29.05 20.97
N PHE A 45 5.65 28.31 22.04
CA PHE A 45 4.83 28.19 23.24
C PHE A 45 5.57 28.48 24.55
N ALA A 46 6.64 29.28 24.53
CA ALA A 46 7.18 29.92 25.74
C ALA A 46 6.10 30.71 26.54
N PHE A 47 4.89 30.87 25.99
CA PHE A 47 3.74 31.52 26.61
C PHE A 47 2.47 30.64 26.80
N LYS A 48 2.43 29.33 26.50
CA LYS A 48 1.27 28.45 26.80
C LYS A 48 1.63 27.00 27.17
N ASP A 49 0.91 26.44 28.16
CA ASP A 49 1.16 25.12 28.77
C ASP A 49 0.81 23.92 27.85
N ILE A 50 1.85 23.36 27.23
CA ILE A 50 1.81 22.21 26.30
C ILE A 50 1.28 20.93 26.97
N THR A 51 1.46 20.77 28.28
CA THR A 51 1.09 19.52 28.96
C THR A 51 -0.42 19.27 28.94
N SER A 52 -1.21 20.34 28.84
CA SER A 52 -2.68 20.30 28.80
C SER A 52 -3.26 19.68 27.51
N LEU A 53 -2.54 19.76 26.37
CA LEU A 53 -2.92 19.22 25.06
C LEU A 53 -2.83 17.69 25.00
N PHE A 54 -1.96 17.10 25.82
CA PHE A 54 -1.68 15.65 25.84
C PHE A 54 -2.17 14.95 27.13
N ARG A 55 -2.57 15.69 28.17
CA ARG A 55 -3.18 15.13 29.39
C ARG A 55 -4.60 14.62 29.14
N LYS A 56 -4.90 13.37 29.50
CA LYS A 56 -6.28 12.88 29.64
C LYS A 56 -6.91 13.58 30.85
N LYS A 57 -8.00 14.34 30.64
CA LYS A 57 -8.87 14.81 31.72
C LYS A 57 -10.08 13.87 31.79
N THR A 58 -10.44 13.46 33.00
CA THR A 58 -11.65 12.69 33.29
C THR A 58 -12.85 13.62 33.24
N VAL A 59 -13.88 13.29 32.47
CA VAL A 59 -15.10 14.11 32.32
C VAL A 59 -16.31 13.22 32.63
N ASN A 60 -17.24 13.73 33.42
CA ASN A 60 -18.39 12.97 33.95
C ASN A 60 -19.57 12.85 32.96
N SER A 61 -19.51 13.50 31.80
CA SER A 61 -20.55 13.49 30.76
C SER A 61 -19.99 13.18 29.37
N ILE A 62 -20.62 12.24 28.64
CA ILE A 62 -20.23 11.83 27.28
C ILE A 62 -20.27 13.03 26.32
N LEU A 63 -21.25 13.93 26.47
CA LEU A 63 -21.42 15.08 25.60
C LEU A 63 -20.28 16.10 25.80
N GLU A 64 -19.95 16.39 27.06
CA GLU A 64 -18.85 17.30 27.41
C GLU A 64 -17.51 16.73 27.00
N GLY A 65 -17.31 15.41 27.17
CA GLY A 65 -16.10 14.71 26.70
C GLY A 65 -15.89 14.86 25.20
N LYS A 66 -16.96 14.79 24.39
CA LYS A 66 -16.90 14.98 22.93
C LYS A 66 -16.57 16.41 22.55
N ILE A 67 -17.18 17.41 23.19
CA ILE A 67 -16.89 18.83 22.95
C ILE A 67 -15.42 19.14 23.27
N LEU A 68 -14.91 18.67 24.41
CA LEU A 68 -13.52 18.82 24.80
C LEU A 68 -12.55 18.14 23.83
N SER A 69 -12.90 16.96 23.33
CA SER A 69 -12.09 16.25 22.34
C SER A 69 -12.02 17.01 21.01
N ILE A 70 -13.16 17.51 20.51
CA ILE A 70 -13.22 18.35 19.30
C ILE A 70 -12.35 19.60 19.47
N GLN A 71 -12.47 20.32 20.59
CA GLN A 71 -11.65 21.52 20.86
C GLN A 71 -10.15 21.21 20.83
N ARG A 72 -9.72 20.08 21.38
CA ARG A 72 -8.32 19.63 21.36
C ARG A 72 -7.84 19.27 19.97
N LEU A 73 -8.66 18.56 19.19
CA LEU A 73 -8.34 18.24 17.81
C LEU A 73 -8.23 19.51 16.97
N GLN A 74 -9.08 20.51 17.21
CA GLN A 74 -9.02 21.80 16.50
C GLN A 74 -7.70 22.52 16.82
N GLN A 75 -7.32 22.58 18.10
CA GLN A 75 -6.04 23.14 18.52
C GLN A 75 -4.84 22.42 17.89
N LYS A 76 -4.89 21.08 17.79
CA LYS A 76 -3.85 20.30 17.10
C LYS A 76 -3.80 20.60 15.60
N LYS A 77 -4.95 20.69 14.94
CA LYS A 77 -5.06 21.02 13.52
C LYS A 77 -4.43 22.38 13.23
N ASP A 78 -4.82 23.40 14.00
CA ASP A 78 -4.32 24.77 13.84
C ASP A 78 -2.81 24.83 14.07
N TYR A 79 -2.30 24.09 15.08
CA TYR A 79 -0.88 23.98 15.35
C TYR A 79 -0.11 23.31 14.19
N PHE A 80 -0.62 22.22 13.61
CA PHE A 80 0.03 21.58 12.48
C PHE A 80 -0.01 22.46 11.22
N LEU A 81 -1.13 23.12 10.95
CA LEU A 81 -1.22 24.11 9.86
C LEU A 81 -0.22 25.26 10.04
N PHE A 82 0.00 25.70 11.29
CA PHE A 82 1.04 26.66 11.60
C PHE A 82 2.44 26.10 11.31
N LEU A 83 2.78 24.91 11.84
CA LEU A 83 4.08 24.27 11.60
C LEU A 83 4.38 24.10 10.11
N GLN A 84 3.37 23.80 9.30
CA GLN A 84 3.49 23.69 7.84
C GLN A 84 3.92 25.00 7.18
N LYS A 85 3.56 26.15 7.77
CA LYS A 85 3.93 27.49 7.31
C LYS A 85 5.27 27.98 7.90
N THR A 86 5.81 27.30 8.90
CA THR A 86 7.11 27.64 9.49
C THR A 86 8.28 26.93 8.79
N PRO A 87 9.52 27.40 9.00
CA PRO A 87 10.71 26.67 8.60
C PRO A 87 10.79 25.26 9.19
N TYR A 88 10.00 24.88 10.21
CA TYR A 88 9.98 23.52 10.78
C TYR A 88 9.82 22.43 9.71
N ALA A 89 8.80 22.54 8.85
CA ALA A 89 8.54 21.54 7.82
C ALA A 89 9.72 21.43 6.84
N TRP A 90 10.40 22.55 6.58
CA TRP A 90 11.60 22.60 5.74
C TRP A 90 12.83 22.05 6.46
N ILE A 91 13.04 22.37 7.75
CA ILE A 91 14.15 21.94 8.60
C ILE A 91 14.05 20.44 8.88
N VAL A 92 12.87 19.89 9.19
CA VAL A 92 12.66 18.45 9.38
C VAL A 92 12.96 17.71 8.08
N LYS A 93 12.47 18.20 6.94
CA LYS A 93 12.82 17.66 5.63
C LYS A 93 14.34 17.74 5.42
N ALA A 94 14.96 18.90 5.64
CA ALA A 94 16.40 19.13 5.44
C ALA A 94 17.30 18.31 6.37
N LEU A 95 16.92 18.12 7.64
CA LEU A 95 17.67 17.33 8.62
C LEU A 95 17.53 15.82 8.37
N ARG A 96 16.39 15.35 7.85
CA ARG A 96 16.29 13.99 7.28
C ARG A 96 17.10 13.85 5.99
N PHE A 97 17.22 14.92 5.20
CA PHE A 97 18.06 15.03 4.01
C PHE A 97 19.54 15.28 4.30
N ARG A 98 20.00 15.14 5.56
CA ARG A 98 21.43 15.06 5.83
C ARG A 98 21.93 13.81 5.13
N PHE A 99 22.47 14.00 3.93
CA PHE A 99 23.06 12.96 3.09
C PHE A 99 23.83 12.03 4.01
N ASN A 100 23.36 10.79 4.15
CA ASN A 100 24.19 9.74 4.72
C ASN A 100 25.31 9.54 3.70
N LYS A 101 26.36 10.36 3.79
CA LYS A 101 27.71 10.05 3.33
C LYS A 101 28.31 8.92 4.20
N LYS A 102 27.49 8.02 4.73
CA LYS A 102 28.00 6.77 5.29
C LYS A 102 28.43 5.97 4.08
N THR A 103 29.74 5.85 3.92
CA THR A 103 30.37 4.81 3.13
C THR A 103 29.68 3.49 3.46
N CYS A 104 29.07 2.86 2.45
CA CYS A 104 28.44 1.55 2.58
C CYS A 104 29.45 0.58 3.17
N THR A 105 29.14 0.07 4.35
CA THR A 105 29.99 -0.85 5.11
C THR A 105 29.41 -2.28 5.13
N ALA A 106 28.18 -2.48 4.62
CA ALA A 106 27.42 -3.70 4.89
C ALA A 106 27.50 -4.81 3.82
N ILE A 107 27.74 -4.51 2.53
CA ILE A 107 27.97 -5.58 1.54
C ILE A 107 29.44 -6.02 1.66
N LYS A 108 29.76 -6.71 2.76
CA LYS A 108 31.04 -7.42 2.86
C LYS A 108 31.03 -8.51 1.81
N ASN A 109 31.93 -8.39 0.83
CA ASN A 109 32.24 -9.43 -0.14
C ASN A 109 32.59 -10.73 0.60
N LYS A 110 31.60 -11.61 0.81
CA LYS A 110 31.91 -13.02 0.92
C LYS A 110 32.37 -13.45 -0.46
N LYS A 111 33.69 -13.56 -0.62
CA LYS A 111 34.35 -14.22 -1.76
C LYS A 111 33.91 -15.69 -1.94
N ASP A 112 33.16 -16.25 -0.99
CA ASP A 112 32.47 -17.53 -1.08
C ASP A 112 30.94 -17.38 -1.06
N SER A 113 30.28 -17.33 -2.23
CA SER A 113 28.96 -17.93 -2.43
C SER A 113 28.51 -17.84 -3.89
N HIS A 114 27.71 -18.80 -4.36
CA HIS A 114 26.98 -18.77 -5.64
C HIS A 114 25.93 -17.63 -5.75
N ALA A 115 25.97 -16.62 -4.88
CA ALA A 115 25.00 -15.52 -4.85
C ALA A 115 25.15 -14.62 -6.08
N LYS A 116 24.05 -14.42 -6.80
CA LYS A 116 23.97 -13.45 -7.90
C LYS A 116 23.61 -12.06 -7.36
N SER A 117 23.88 -11.04 -8.17
CA SER A 117 23.54 -9.65 -7.86
C SER A 117 22.41 -9.16 -8.76
N TYR A 118 21.46 -8.42 -8.18
CA TYR A 118 20.34 -7.84 -8.92
C TYR A 118 20.20 -6.35 -8.60
N ILE A 119 19.89 -5.56 -9.63
CA ILE A 119 19.42 -4.18 -9.47
C ILE A 119 17.96 -4.15 -9.87
N ILE A 120 17.08 -3.98 -8.90
CA ILE A 120 15.63 -4.02 -9.09
C ILE A 120 15.11 -2.59 -9.14
N PHE A 121 14.50 -2.22 -10.27
CA PHE A 121 13.87 -0.93 -10.49
C PHE A 121 12.37 -1.05 -10.20
N GLY A 122 11.99 -0.65 -8.99
CA GLY A 122 10.66 -0.87 -8.41
C GLY A 122 9.59 0.13 -8.86
N SER A 123 8.36 -0.09 -8.41
CA SER A 123 7.23 0.82 -8.67
C SER A 123 6.72 1.55 -7.43
N THR A 124 7.15 1.14 -6.24
CA THR A 124 6.72 1.71 -4.95
C THR A 124 7.88 1.88 -3.98
N GLY A 125 7.65 2.59 -2.87
CA GLY A 125 8.52 2.56 -1.69
C GLY A 125 8.50 1.22 -0.97
N SER A 126 9.60 0.87 -0.32
CA SER A 126 9.80 -0.36 0.47
C SER A 126 9.20 -0.27 1.89
N ASP A 127 9.03 0.95 2.38
CA ASP A 127 8.55 1.34 3.71
C ASP A 127 7.03 1.56 3.78
N GLU A 128 6.41 2.05 2.71
CA GLU A 128 4.97 2.39 2.69
C GLU A 128 4.05 1.21 2.38
N PHE A 129 4.43 0.37 1.41
CA PHE A 129 3.55 -0.64 0.84
C PHE A 129 4.34 -1.86 0.35
N GLN A 130 3.88 -3.06 0.73
CA GLN A 130 4.48 -4.30 0.23
C GLN A 130 3.91 -4.65 -1.14
N SER A 131 4.41 -3.98 -2.17
CA SER A 131 4.10 -4.34 -3.55
C SER A 131 4.81 -5.63 -3.96
N ARG A 132 4.35 -6.21 -5.07
CA ARG A 132 5.03 -7.31 -5.78
C ARG A 132 6.54 -7.06 -5.94
N SER A 133 6.93 -5.86 -6.39
CA SER A 133 8.34 -5.52 -6.59
C SER A 133 9.18 -5.61 -5.31
N VAL A 134 8.64 -5.12 -4.19
CA VAL A 134 9.30 -5.16 -2.87
C VAL A 134 9.35 -6.60 -2.34
N GLN A 135 8.27 -7.36 -2.50
CA GLN A 135 8.19 -8.75 -2.04
C GLN A 135 9.15 -9.65 -2.83
N ILE A 136 9.23 -9.49 -4.15
CA ILE A 136 10.22 -10.18 -5.00
C ILE A 136 11.64 -9.80 -4.57
N ALA A 137 11.91 -8.51 -4.36
CA ALA A 137 13.23 -8.04 -3.93
C ALA A 137 13.66 -8.69 -2.60
N ARG A 138 12.79 -8.69 -1.59
CA ARG A 138 13.07 -9.31 -0.30
C ARG A 138 13.23 -10.82 -0.37
N LYS A 139 12.48 -11.49 -1.25
CA LYS A 139 12.59 -12.96 -1.44
C LYS A 139 13.86 -13.36 -2.16
N LEU A 140 14.30 -12.57 -3.14
CA LEU A 140 15.59 -12.77 -3.77
C LEU A 140 16.74 -12.47 -2.79
N ALA A 141 16.58 -11.48 -1.92
CA ALA A 141 17.56 -11.13 -0.89
C ALA A 141 17.85 -12.27 0.12
N GLU A 142 17.00 -13.30 0.20
CA GLU A 142 17.29 -14.49 1.02
C GLU A 142 18.50 -15.31 0.49
N LYS A 143 18.91 -15.12 -0.77
CA LYS A 143 20.00 -15.88 -1.41
C LYS A 143 20.94 -15.04 -2.30
N HIS A 144 20.59 -13.79 -2.55
CA HIS A 144 21.21 -12.95 -3.57
C HIS A 144 21.40 -11.53 -3.04
N ILE A 145 22.31 -10.78 -3.65
CA ILE A 145 22.56 -9.38 -3.27
C ILE A 145 21.65 -8.49 -4.11
N ILE A 146 20.83 -7.68 -3.44
CA ILE A 146 19.79 -6.87 -4.07
C ILE A 146 20.03 -5.40 -3.79
N ILE A 147 20.09 -4.60 -4.86
CA ILE A 147 19.88 -3.15 -4.77
C ILE A 147 18.48 -2.86 -5.32
N TYR A 148 17.57 -2.44 -4.47
CA TYR A 148 16.21 -2.05 -4.84
C TYR A 148 16.13 -0.53 -4.95
N ILE A 149 15.80 -0.03 -6.14
CA ILE A 149 15.61 1.39 -6.40
C ILE A 149 14.12 1.66 -6.39
N GLU A 150 13.67 2.48 -5.44
CA GLU A 150 12.25 2.75 -5.22
C GLU A 150 11.62 3.54 -6.38
N GLY A 151 10.36 3.27 -6.66
CA GLY A 151 9.54 4.00 -7.65
C GLY A 151 8.88 5.27 -7.11
N ILE A 152 9.36 5.77 -5.97
CA ILE A 152 8.94 7.03 -5.36
C ILE A 152 10.17 7.90 -5.15
N PHE A 153 9.99 9.22 -5.14
CA PHE A 153 11.11 10.16 -5.15
C PHE A 153 10.99 11.19 -4.04
N ASP A 154 12.15 11.50 -3.48
CA ASP A 154 12.34 12.48 -2.43
C ASP A 154 12.46 13.89 -3.06
N GLU A 155 11.58 14.82 -2.69
CA GLU A 155 11.55 16.18 -3.28
C GLU A 155 12.70 17.06 -2.78
N VAL A 156 13.73 17.23 -3.61
CA VAL A 156 14.93 18.02 -3.29
C VAL A 156 15.45 18.72 -4.54
N ARG A 157 16.03 19.92 -4.36
CA ARG A 157 16.66 20.69 -5.46
C ARG A 157 17.97 20.10 -5.98
N ARG A 158 18.62 19.22 -5.23
CA ARG A 158 19.93 18.66 -5.56
C ARG A 158 19.80 17.16 -5.87
N PRO A 159 20.44 16.66 -6.94
CA PRO A 159 20.50 15.25 -7.24
C PRO A 159 21.15 14.48 -6.10
N GLY A 160 20.65 13.29 -5.82
CA GLY A 160 21.04 12.53 -4.65
C GLY A 160 20.22 11.28 -4.47
N TYR A 161 20.53 10.56 -3.40
CA TYR A 161 19.76 9.41 -2.99
C TYR A 161 19.83 9.26 -1.47
N ARG A 162 18.89 8.48 -0.93
CA ARG A 162 18.86 8.07 0.48
C ARG A 162 18.69 6.56 0.54
N ILE A 163 19.46 5.92 1.42
CA ILE A 163 19.25 4.52 1.78
C ILE A 163 18.05 4.46 2.73
N VAL A 164 17.01 3.71 2.34
CA VAL A 164 15.76 3.57 3.08
C VAL A 164 15.76 2.32 3.96
N GLU A 165 16.37 1.25 3.45
CA GLU A 165 16.54 -0.04 4.12
C GLU A 165 17.93 -0.57 3.81
N GLU A 166 18.64 -1.07 4.81
CA GLU A 166 19.94 -1.73 4.65
C GLU A 166 19.97 -2.99 5.52
N THR A 167 20.22 -4.12 4.88
CA THR A 167 20.42 -5.44 5.49
C THR A 167 21.66 -6.07 4.88
N GLU A 168 22.02 -7.29 5.30
CA GLU A 168 23.16 -8.03 4.73
C GLU A 168 23.05 -8.26 3.21
N HIS A 169 21.83 -8.38 2.67
CA HIS A 169 21.58 -8.78 1.28
C HIS A 169 20.63 -7.86 0.50
N LEU A 170 20.09 -6.82 1.13
CA LEU A 170 19.20 -5.85 0.50
C LEU A 170 19.59 -4.43 0.89
N ILE A 171 19.82 -3.58 -0.12
CA ILE A 171 19.88 -2.12 0.03
C ILE A 171 18.73 -1.52 -0.77
N ALA A 172 17.78 -0.87 -0.09
CA ALA A 172 16.73 -0.08 -0.75
C ALA A 172 17.14 1.38 -0.82
N VAL A 173 17.00 1.99 -2.00
CA VAL A 173 17.45 3.36 -2.29
C VAL A 173 16.31 4.17 -2.88
N ARG A 174 16.08 5.37 -2.32
CA ARG A 174 15.17 6.38 -2.85
C ARG A 174 15.96 7.49 -3.52
N LEU A 175 15.64 7.78 -4.78
CA LEU A 175 16.29 8.88 -5.54
C LEU A 175 15.62 10.22 -5.23
N THR A 176 16.34 11.32 -5.46
CA THR A 176 15.76 12.66 -5.36
C THR A 176 15.27 13.19 -6.71
N SER A 177 14.21 13.99 -6.68
CA SER A 177 13.62 14.69 -7.82
C SER A 177 13.23 16.12 -7.43
N TYR A 178 13.16 17.06 -8.38
CA TYR A 178 12.65 18.41 -8.11
C TYR A 178 11.22 18.41 -7.56
N LYS A 179 10.43 17.45 -8.02
CA LYS A 179 9.02 17.26 -7.68
C LYS A 179 8.72 15.77 -7.65
N SER A 180 7.88 15.35 -6.71
CA SER A 180 7.34 13.99 -6.64
C SER A 180 6.19 13.88 -7.63
N PHE A 181 6.09 12.71 -8.25
CA PHE A 181 5.06 12.44 -9.23
C PHE A 181 4.70 10.96 -9.20
N HIS A 182 3.46 10.66 -9.56
CA HIS A 182 3.00 9.28 -9.64
C HIS A 182 3.37 8.68 -11.01
N LEU A 183 4.10 7.57 -11.01
CA LEU A 183 4.66 6.96 -12.23
C LEU A 183 3.60 6.62 -13.29
N ASN A 184 2.37 6.29 -12.89
CA ASN A 184 1.30 5.90 -13.82
C ASN A 184 0.58 7.08 -14.47
N TYR A 185 0.46 8.21 -13.78
CA TYR A 185 -0.53 9.24 -14.10
C TYR A 185 0.09 10.57 -14.53
N GLN A 186 1.40 10.76 -14.27
CA GLN A 186 2.08 12.01 -14.53
C GLN A 186 3.32 11.76 -15.37
N LYS A 187 3.40 12.40 -16.53
CA LYS A 187 4.62 12.45 -17.33
C LYS A 187 5.59 13.43 -16.66
N PRO A 188 6.76 13.00 -16.20
CA PRO A 188 7.74 13.92 -15.65
C PRO A 188 8.27 14.84 -16.75
N ALA A 189 8.57 16.09 -16.39
CA ALA A 189 9.16 17.02 -17.34
C ALA A 189 10.65 16.67 -17.58
N PRO A 190 11.26 17.20 -18.65
CA PRO A 190 12.65 16.90 -19.00
C PRO A 190 13.66 17.19 -17.87
N LYS A 191 13.40 18.23 -17.07
CA LYS A 191 14.26 18.60 -15.93
C LYS A 191 14.20 17.56 -14.81
N GLU A 192 13.04 16.96 -14.52
CA GLU A 192 12.90 15.87 -13.55
C GLU A 192 13.61 14.61 -14.05
N ILE A 193 13.48 14.27 -15.33
CA ILE A 193 14.22 13.15 -15.95
C ILE A 193 15.73 13.35 -15.83
N LEU A 194 16.23 14.56 -16.12
CA LEU A 194 17.66 14.87 -16.00
C LEU A 194 18.13 14.75 -14.54
N HIS A 195 17.36 15.29 -13.60
CA HIS A 195 17.66 15.23 -12.16
C HIS A 195 17.69 13.78 -11.66
N LEU A 196 16.76 12.94 -12.09
CA LEU A 196 16.73 11.51 -11.76
C LEU A 196 17.90 10.75 -12.39
N LYS A 197 18.29 11.07 -13.62
CA LYS A 197 19.51 10.50 -14.24
C LYS A 197 20.76 10.86 -13.45
N GLN A 198 20.88 12.10 -12.98
CA GLN A 198 22.00 12.53 -12.13
C GLN A 198 21.98 11.83 -10.78
N SER A 199 20.81 11.74 -10.14
CA SER A 199 20.61 11.02 -8.87
C SER A 199 20.95 9.53 -8.99
N LEU A 200 20.54 8.91 -10.10
CA LEU A 200 20.86 7.52 -10.39
C LEU A 200 22.36 7.32 -10.60
N LYS A 201 23.08 8.23 -11.27
CA LYS A 201 24.55 8.12 -11.39
C LYS A 201 25.26 8.14 -10.03
N LEU A 202 24.70 8.83 -9.04
CA LEU A 202 25.31 8.92 -7.71
C LEU A 202 25.26 7.60 -6.93
N ILE A 203 24.41 6.63 -7.33
CA ILE A 203 24.40 5.30 -6.70
C ILE A 203 25.52 4.39 -7.21
N ASN A 204 26.30 4.82 -8.22
CA ASN A 204 27.40 4.04 -8.81
C ASN A 204 28.33 3.39 -7.77
N PRO A 205 28.77 4.05 -6.68
CA PRO A 205 29.59 3.40 -5.67
C PRO A 205 28.94 2.16 -5.03
N LEU A 206 27.60 2.11 -4.95
CA LEU A 206 26.87 0.94 -4.47
C LEU A 206 26.88 -0.19 -5.50
N THR A 207 26.66 0.15 -6.77
CA THR A 207 26.49 -0.83 -7.85
C THR A 207 27.81 -1.35 -8.43
N HIS A 208 28.90 -0.57 -8.38
CA HIS A 208 30.23 -1.01 -8.84
C HIS A 208 30.82 -2.16 -8.03
N SER A 209 30.37 -2.33 -6.79
CA SER A 209 30.75 -3.48 -5.96
C SER A 209 30.13 -4.80 -6.43
N LEU A 210 29.09 -4.74 -7.26
CA LEU A 210 28.37 -5.92 -7.72
C LEU A 210 29.04 -6.55 -8.94
N VAL A 211 29.30 -7.86 -8.86
CA VAL A 211 29.76 -8.64 -10.02
C VAL A 211 28.58 -8.93 -10.95
N ASN A 212 28.65 -8.42 -12.19
CA ASN A 212 27.67 -8.67 -13.27
C ASN A 212 26.18 -8.61 -12.85
N PRO A 213 25.70 -7.49 -12.27
CA PRO A 213 24.33 -7.42 -11.76
C PRO A 213 23.29 -7.51 -12.88
N LEU A 214 22.24 -8.29 -12.65
CA LEU A 214 21.10 -8.39 -13.56
C LEU A 214 20.08 -7.30 -13.24
N SER A 215 19.71 -6.50 -14.25
CA SER A 215 18.64 -5.51 -14.09
C SER A 215 17.27 -6.18 -14.12
N TYR A 216 16.44 -5.90 -13.13
CA TYR A 216 15.05 -6.35 -13.04
C TYR A 216 14.14 -5.13 -13.03
N ILE A 217 13.33 -4.93 -14.07
CA ILE A 217 12.52 -3.73 -14.25
C ILE A 217 11.07 -4.07 -14.00
N HIS A 218 10.44 -3.41 -13.02
CA HIS A 218 9.05 -3.66 -12.66
C HIS A 218 8.09 -2.58 -13.20
N HIS A 219 8.59 -1.42 -13.62
CA HIS A 219 7.75 -0.32 -14.12
C HIS A 219 8.27 0.24 -15.46
N PRO A 220 7.40 0.49 -16.47
CA PRO A 220 7.85 1.00 -17.77
C PRO A 220 8.58 2.35 -17.73
N PHE A 221 8.24 3.18 -16.74
CA PHE A 221 8.90 4.47 -16.48
C PHE A 221 10.43 4.41 -16.57
N TRP A 222 11.05 3.33 -16.07
CA TRP A 222 12.51 3.19 -16.01
C TRP A 222 13.20 3.14 -17.39
N ASP A 223 12.47 2.84 -18.47
CA ASP A 223 13.01 2.92 -19.84
C ASP A 223 13.53 4.33 -20.19
N SER A 224 12.86 5.37 -19.68
CA SER A 224 13.25 6.77 -19.89
C SER A 224 14.58 7.15 -19.23
N LEU A 225 14.97 6.43 -18.18
CA LEU A 225 16.18 6.70 -17.39
C LEU A 225 17.36 5.83 -17.83
N LEU A 226 17.12 4.56 -18.15
CA LEU A 226 18.17 3.56 -18.26
C LEU A 226 18.76 3.37 -19.66
N SER A 227 18.18 3.97 -20.71
CA SER A 227 18.68 3.87 -22.10
C SER A 227 19.09 2.45 -22.49
N LEU A 228 18.18 1.48 -22.30
CA LEU A 228 18.41 0.03 -22.32
C LEU A 228 18.66 -0.57 -23.71
N LYS A 229 19.59 -0.01 -24.48
CA LYS A 229 19.81 -0.40 -25.88
C LYS A 229 20.59 -1.73 -26.07
N LYS A 230 21.36 -2.21 -25.07
CA LYS A 230 22.22 -3.43 -25.19
C LYS A 230 22.51 -4.16 -23.85
N LYS A 231 21.51 -4.55 -23.06
CA LYS A 231 21.74 -5.36 -21.82
C LYS A 231 20.66 -6.43 -21.63
N SER A 232 21.05 -7.62 -21.17
CA SER A 232 20.11 -8.66 -20.75
C SER A 232 19.40 -8.22 -19.47
N PHE A 233 18.17 -7.75 -19.55
CA PHE A 233 17.34 -7.39 -18.39
C PHE A 233 16.09 -8.25 -18.31
N ILE A 234 15.56 -8.40 -17.10
CA ILE A 234 14.24 -8.99 -16.85
C ILE A 234 13.23 -7.84 -16.78
N PHE A 235 12.09 -8.00 -17.46
CA PHE A 235 10.94 -7.10 -17.30
C PHE A 235 9.80 -7.85 -16.59
N ASP A 236 9.39 -7.39 -15.42
CA ASP A 236 8.21 -7.92 -14.70
C ASP A 236 7.00 -7.08 -15.03
N ARG A 237 6.16 -7.64 -15.91
CA ARG A 237 4.89 -7.07 -16.33
C ARG A 237 3.84 -7.36 -15.26
N ALA A 238 3.95 -6.65 -14.13
CA ALA A 238 3.04 -6.78 -13.00
C ALA A 238 1.59 -6.38 -13.33
N SER A 239 1.41 -5.47 -14.29
CA SER A 239 0.10 -5.02 -14.79
C SER A 239 0.15 -4.82 -16.29
N SER A 240 -1.02 -4.82 -16.94
CA SER A 240 -1.14 -4.42 -18.35
C SER A 240 -1.40 -2.92 -18.43
N TYR A 241 -0.38 -2.13 -18.72
CA TYR A 241 -0.52 -0.66 -18.75
C TYR A 241 -1.34 -0.17 -19.94
N THR A 242 -1.40 -0.95 -21.02
CA THR A 242 -2.31 -0.74 -22.16
C THR A 242 -3.80 -0.68 -21.82
N HIS A 243 -4.22 -1.23 -20.66
CA HIS A 243 -5.64 -1.32 -20.27
C HIS A 243 -6.02 -0.38 -19.11
N HIS A 244 -5.10 0.46 -18.66
CA HIS A 244 -5.36 1.47 -17.63
C HIS A 244 -5.93 2.73 -18.28
N HIS A 245 -7.09 3.20 -17.80
CA HIS A 245 -7.80 4.35 -18.37
C HIS A 245 -6.97 5.65 -18.34
N ASN A 246 -6.04 5.75 -17.39
CA ASN A 246 -5.18 6.92 -17.18
C ASN A 246 -3.71 6.65 -17.58
N ALA A 247 -3.40 5.54 -18.25
CA ALA A 247 -2.03 5.29 -18.69
C ALA A 247 -1.62 6.32 -19.75
N VAL A 248 -0.65 7.16 -19.40
CA VAL A 248 -0.10 8.14 -20.34
C VAL A 248 0.62 7.41 -21.47
N GLN A 249 0.44 7.85 -22.71
CA GLN A 249 0.96 7.19 -23.93
C GLN A 249 2.44 6.79 -23.83
N TYR A 250 3.28 7.62 -23.20
CA TYR A 250 4.71 7.32 -23.06
C TYR A 250 5.00 6.05 -22.22
N ILE A 251 4.14 5.70 -21.25
CA ILE A 251 4.25 4.46 -20.46
C ILE A 251 3.88 3.26 -21.32
N ILE A 252 2.86 3.39 -22.17
CA ILE A 252 2.44 2.35 -23.12
C ILE A 252 3.57 2.07 -24.12
N ASP A 253 4.17 3.12 -24.68
CA ASP A 253 5.27 2.99 -25.63
C ASP A 253 6.52 2.38 -24.97
N ALA A 254 6.81 2.78 -23.73
CA ALA A 254 7.88 2.18 -22.93
C ALA A 254 7.62 0.70 -22.62
N GLU A 255 6.38 0.31 -22.28
CA GLU A 255 6.00 -1.09 -22.05
C GLU A 255 6.25 -1.93 -23.31
N LYS A 256 5.79 -1.47 -24.48
CA LYS A 256 6.02 -2.15 -25.77
C LYS A 256 7.51 -2.33 -26.05
N LYS A 257 8.32 -1.31 -25.80
CA LYS A 257 9.78 -1.36 -26.01
C LYS A 257 10.46 -2.32 -25.03
N LEU A 258 10.08 -2.32 -23.76
CA LEU A 258 10.61 -3.26 -22.76
C LEU A 258 10.22 -4.69 -23.11
N LEU A 259 8.96 -4.93 -23.49
CA LEU A 259 8.49 -6.23 -23.96
C LEU A 259 9.25 -6.70 -25.19
N LYS A 260 9.63 -5.83 -26.11
CA LYS A 260 10.43 -6.24 -27.28
C LYS A 260 11.86 -6.61 -26.92
N ASN A 261 12.48 -5.87 -26.00
CA ASN A 261 13.93 -5.92 -25.77
C ASN A 261 14.36 -6.75 -24.53
N ALA A 262 13.45 -7.11 -23.63
CA ALA A 262 13.78 -7.86 -22.43
C ALA A 262 14.34 -9.25 -22.75
N PHE A 263 15.38 -9.68 -22.04
CA PHE A 263 15.89 -11.06 -22.13
C PHE A 263 14.83 -12.08 -21.67
N MET A 264 14.10 -11.72 -20.62
CA MET A 264 13.02 -12.51 -20.05
C MET A 264 11.91 -11.58 -19.58
N VAL A 265 10.66 -11.97 -19.79
CA VAL A 265 9.50 -11.33 -19.19
C VAL A 265 8.96 -12.23 -18.09
N THR A 266 8.63 -11.62 -16.96
CA THR A 266 7.85 -12.27 -15.91
C THR A 266 6.49 -11.60 -15.80
N ALA A 267 5.46 -12.34 -15.45
CA ALA A 267 4.12 -11.79 -15.23
C ALA A 267 3.34 -12.68 -14.26
N PRO A 268 2.32 -12.14 -13.58
CA PRO A 268 1.52 -12.94 -12.66
C PRO A 268 0.50 -13.87 -13.34
N ASN A 269 0.21 -13.67 -14.63
CA ASN A 269 -0.78 -14.46 -15.38
C ASN A 269 -0.16 -15.27 -16.53
N ALA A 270 -0.88 -16.32 -16.94
CA ALA A 270 -0.39 -17.34 -17.87
C ALA A 270 -0.30 -16.91 -19.36
N LYS A 271 -0.74 -15.69 -19.70
CA LYS A 271 -0.75 -15.21 -21.09
C LYS A 271 0.57 -14.53 -21.47
N LEU A 272 1.67 -15.26 -21.35
CA LEU A 272 2.97 -14.86 -21.89
C LEU A 272 3.19 -15.60 -23.22
N THR A 273 3.02 -14.90 -24.35
CA THR A 273 3.10 -15.51 -25.69
C THR A 273 4.36 -15.12 -26.48
N ARG A 274 5.29 -14.39 -25.86
CA ARG A 274 6.42 -13.80 -26.58
C ARG A 274 7.58 -14.78 -26.80
N ASN A 275 7.95 -15.60 -25.81
CA ASN A 275 9.07 -16.52 -25.92
C ASN A 275 8.97 -17.68 -24.91
N LYS A 276 9.60 -18.83 -25.20
CA LYS A 276 9.77 -19.99 -24.30
C LYS A 276 10.54 -19.64 -23.00
N LYS A 277 11.30 -18.53 -22.98
CA LYS A 277 12.04 -18.06 -21.79
C LYS A 277 11.18 -17.29 -20.80
N ASP A 278 9.99 -16.83 -21.18
CA ASP A 278 9.15 -16.01 -20.31
C ASP A 278 8.49 -16.87 -19.23
N VAL A 279 8.41 -16.35 -18.00
CA VAL A 279 8.03 -17.13 -16.82
C VAL A 279 6.83 -16.52 -16.10
N VAL A 280 5.86 -17.36 -15.76
CA VAL A 280 4.73 -16.94 -14.92
C VAL A 280 5.14 -17.00 -13.46
N ILE A 281 5.18 -15.84 -12.80
CA ILE A 281 5.42 -15.72 -11.37
C ILE A 281 4.14 -15.15 -10.76
N LYS A 282 3.24 -16.01 -10.26
CA LYS A 282 1.97 -15.57 -9.65
C LYS A 282 2.20 -14.63 -8.46
N ASN A 283 1.23 -13.77 -8.17
CA ASN A 283 1.26 -12.98 -6.95
C ASN A 283 1.17 -13.89 -5.72
N GLY A 284 2.02 -13.61 -4.72
CA GLY A 284 2.13 -14.39 -3.50
C GLY A 284 1.70 -13.64 -2.25
N VAL A 285 1.55 -14.37 -1.15
CA VAL A 285 1.37 -13.82 0.21
C VAL A 285 2.43 -14.34 1.17
N ASP A 286 2.82 -13.51 2.14
CA ASP A 286 3.61 -13.93 3.30
C ASP A 286 2.73 -14.70 4.30
N PHE A 287 2.42 -15.96 3.94
CA PHE A 287 1.45 -16.79 4.67
C PHE A 287 1.71 -16.86 6.18
N GLY A 288 2.97 -16.97 6.60
CA GLY A 288 3.33 -17.02 8.03
C GLY A 288 2.84 -15.81 8.82
N MET A 289 2.86 -14.61 8.23
CA MET A 289 2.42 -13.37 8.89
C MET A 289 0.89 -13.28 8.99
N PHE A 290 0.16 -13.87 8.05
CA PHE A 290 -1.30 -13.79 7.99
C PHE A 290 -2.02 -15.03 8.54
N LYS A 291 -1.32 -16.15 8.74
CA LYS A 291 -1.88 -17.38 9.32
C LYS A 291 -2.11 -17.28 10.82
N ASP A 292 -1.29 -16.52 11.54
CA ASP A 292 -1.34 -16.49 13.01
C ASP A 292 -2.64 -15.86 13.51
N THR A 293 -3.58 -16.72 13.88
CA THR A 293 -5.01 -16.43 14.13
C THR A 293 -5.46 -17.00 15.48
N SER A 294 -4.50 -17.22 16.39
CA SER A 294 -4.74 -17.80 17.71
C SER A 294 -5.57 -16.91 18.64
N LYS A 295 -5.67 -15.61 18.36
CA LYS A 295 -6.43 -14.64 19.16
C LYS A 295 -7.72 -14.21 18.46
N MET A 296 -8.81 -14.12 19.21
CA MET A 296 -10.04 -13.46 18.73
C MET A 296 -9.78 -11.96 18.63
N ILE A 297 -9.49 -11.49 17.41
CA ILE A 297 -9.35 -10.07 17.12
C ILE A 297 -10.73 -9.45 16.87
N GLN A 298 -10.99 -8.33 17.54
CA GLN A 298 -12.20 -7.53 17.39
C GLN A 298 -11.93 -6.25 16.60
N THR A 299 -13.00 -5.57 16.17
CA THR A 299 -12.88 -4.27 15.50
C THR A 299 -12.24 -3.21 16.39
N CYS A 300 -12.37 -3.34 17.72
CA CYS A 300 -11.68 -2.52 18.70
C CYS A 300 -10.15 -2.55 18.58
N ASP A 301 -9.56 -3.71 18.30
CA ASP A 301 -8.10 -3.87 18.22
C ASP A 301 -7.49 -3.09 17.04
N VAL A 302 -8.33 -2.71 16.07
CA VAL A 302 -7.96 -1.87 14.93
C VAL A 302 -8.55 -0.45 15.02
N GLY A 303 -9.02 -0.02 16.19
CA GLY A 303 -9.54 1.33 16.43
C GLY A 303 -10.98 1.56 15.95
N LEU A 304 -11.73 0.49 15.66
CA LEU A 304 -13.10 0.53 15.12
C LEU A 304 -14.12 -0.03 16.12
N CYS A 305 -14.02 0.31 17.40
CA CYS A 305 -14.96 -0.17 18.44
C CYS A 305 -16.43 0.18 18.21
N TRP A 306 -16.69 1.22 17.43
CA TRP A 306 -18.01 1.86 17.29
C TRP A 306 -18.79 1.38 16.07
N ILE A 307 -18.18 0.56 15.20
CA ILE A 307 -18.83 0.06 13.98
C ILE A 307 -19.74 -1.13 14.29
N LYS A 308 -20.82 -1.28 13.52
CA LYS A 308 -21.78 -2.37 13.67
C LYS A 308 -21.30 -3.65 12.97
N LYS A 309 -21.74 -4.79 13.46
CA LYS A 309 -21.60 -6.07 12.77
C LYS A 309 -22.82 -6.37 11.89
N PRO A 310 -22.67 -7.16 10.82
CA PRO A 310 -21.42 -7.76 10.33
C PRO A 310 -20.51 -6.74 9.65
N VAL A 311 -19.20 -7.02 9.62
CA VAL A 311 -18.20 -6.19 8.95
C VAL A 311 -17.77 -6.81 7.63
N MET A 312 -17.99 -6.08 6.54
CA MET A 312 -17.52 -6.40 5.19
C MET A 312 -16.22 -5.63 4.93
N GLY A 313 -15.11 -6.36 4.80
CA GLY A 313 -13.80 -5.74 4.68
C GLY A 313 -13.22 -5.78 3.27
N TYR A 314 -12.62 -4.67 2.85
CA TYR A 314 -11.70 -4.59 1.73
C TYR A 314 -10.32 -4.17 2.23
N ILE A 315 -9.29 -4.89 1.80
CA ILE A 315 -7.88 -4.51 1.96
C ILE A 315 -7.24 -4.50 0.58
N GLY A 316 -6.72 -3.35 0.15
CA GLY A 316 -6.09 -3.18 -1.16
C GLY A 316 -5.97 -1.72 -1.54
N THR A 317 -5.48 -1.46 -2.76
CA THR A 317 -5.46 -0.10 -3.31
C THR A 317 -6.89 0.33 -3.64
N LEU A 318 -7.33 1.50 -3.18
CA LEU A 318 -8.57 2.12 -3.66
C LEU A 318 -8.20 2.93 -4.90
N ASP A 319 -8.62 2.42 -6.05
CA ASP A 319 -8.32 2.96 -7.37
C ASP A 319 -9.50 2.72 -8.32
N GLU A 320 -9.33 3.07 -9.60
CA GLU A 320 -10.37 3.00 -10.62
C GLU A 320 -10.92 1.60 -10.91
N ARG A 321 -10.31 0.54 -10.36
CA ARG A 321 -10.81 -0.83 -10.46
C ARG A 321 -12.02 -1.05 -9.56
N ILE A 322 -12.14 -0.31 -8.46
CA ILE A 322 -13.30 -0.42 -7.55
C ILE A 322 -14.55 0.07 -8.26
N ASP A 323 -15.66 -0.67 -8.10
CA ASP A 323 -16.99 -0.26 -8.53
C ASP A 323 -17.65 0.54 -7.40
N GLU A 324 -17.51 1.86 -7.49
CA GLU A 324 -18.06 2.83 -6.55
C GLU A 324 -19.60 2.80 -6.50
N VAL A 325 -20.26 2.49 -7.62
CA VAL A 325 -21.72 2.35 -7.68
C VAL A 325 -22.15 1.11 -6.92
N LEU A 326 -21.47 -0.02 -7.14
CA LEU A 326 -21.68 -1.25 -6.38
C LEU A 326 -21.46 -1.05 -4.88
N LEU A 327 -20.42 -0.31 -4.46
CA LEU A 327 -20.21 -0.01 -3.04
C LEU A 327 -21.42 0.71 -2.43
N GLY A 328 -21.98 1.69 -3.14
CA GLY A 328 -23.21 2.36 -2.72
C GLY A 328 -24.41 1.41 -2.65
N SER A 329 -24.58 0.54 -3.65
CA SER A 329 -25.64 -0.48 -3.64
C SER A 329 -25.54 -1.46 -2.48
N ILE A 330 -24.32 -1.93 -2.14
CA ILE A 330 -24.08 -2.79 -0.98
C ILE A 330 -24.45 -2.03 0.30
N ALA A 331 -24.02 -0.77 0.43
CA ALA A 331 -24.31 0.04 1.60
C ALA A 331 -25.81 0.26 1.83
N THR A 332 -26.58 0.50 0.75
CA THR A 332 -28.03 0.64 0.78
C THR A 332 -28.73 -0.67 1.16
N ALA A 333 -28.31 -1.80 0.59
CA ALA A 333 -28.94 -3.10 0.83
C ALA A 333 -28.66 -3.65 2.24
N PHE A 334 -27.52 -3.29 2.83
CA PHE A 334 -27.11 -3.76 4.16
C PHE A 334 -26.85 -2.58 5.13
N PRO A 335 -27.89 -1.78 5.47
CA PRO A 335 -27.74 -0.53 6.22
C PRO A 335 -27.28 -0.74 7.67
N THR A 336 -27.42 -1.96 8.20
CA THR A 336 -27.00 -2.34 9.55
C THR A 336 -25.58 -2.92 9.61
N ALA A 337 -25.03 -3.34 8.46
CA ALA A 337 -23.66 -3.83 8.34
C ALA A 337 -22.68 -2.67 8.17
N SER A 338 -21.39 -2.92 8.42
CA SER A 338 -20.30 -1.96 8.21
C SER A 338 -19.40 -2.38 7.06
N ILE A 339 -19.07 -1.45 6.16
CA ILE A 339 -18.12 -1.66 5.07
C ILE A 339 -16.82 -0.94 5.42
N VAL A 340 -15.73 -1.68 5.64
CA VAL A 340 -14.43 -1.11 6.01
C VAL A 340 -13.47 -1.21 4.85
N LEU A 341 -12.94 -0.07 4.40
CA LEU A 341 -12.03 0.05 3.26
C LEU A 341 -10.63 0.43 3.76
N VAL A 342 -9.69 -0.52 3.72
CA VAL A 342 -8.28 -0.36 4.13
C VAL A 342 -7.42 -0.17 2.88
N GLY A 343 -6.92 1.04 2.66
CA GLY A 343 -6.21 1.41 1.43
C GLY A 343 -5.94 2.90 1.31
N ASN A 344 -5.19 3.30 0.28
CA ASN A 344 -4.99 4.71 -0.07
C ASN A 344 -6.33 5.41 -0.29
N THR A 345 -6.47 6.65 0.17
CA THR A 345 -7.71 7.44 0.04
C THR A 345 -7.63 8.49 -1.07
N ASP A 346 -6.63 8.36 -1.95
CA ASP A 346 -6.33 9.34 -3.00
C ASP A 346 -7.35 9.25 -4.16
N TYR A 347 -8.01 8.09 -4.32
CA TYR A 347 -9.04 7.91 -5.34
C TYR A 347 -10.38 8.46 -4.86
N ARG A 348 -10.66 9.71 -5.27
CA ARG A 348 -11.80 10.50 -4.79
C ARG A 348 -13.18 9.85 -4.96
N PRO A 349 -13.51 9.15 -6.07
CA PRO A 349 -14.84 8.57 -6.25
C PRO A 349 -15.27 7.61 -5.13
N VAL A 350 -14.35 6.82 -4.59
CA VAL A 350 -14.65 5.93 -3.45
C VAL A 350 -14.93 6.72 -2.17
N ILE A 351 -14.23 7.84 -1.97
CA ILE A 351 -14.43 8.70 -0.80
C ILE A 351 -15.77 9.44 -0.89
N GLU A 352 -16.15 9.92 -2.07
CA GLU A 352 -17.46 10.56 -2.29
C GLU A 352 -18.62 9.59 -2.03
N VAL A 353 -18.47 8.32 -2.38
CA VAL A 353 -19.45 7.29 -2.01
C VAL A 353 -19.46 7.10 -0.49
N ALA A 354 -18.31 7.03 0.15
CA ALA A 354 -18.25 6.90 1.61
C ALA A 354 -18.86 8.09 2.38
N GLU A 355 -18.81 9.30 1.82
CA GLU A 355 -19.46 10.49 2.38
C GLU A 355 -20.99 10.43 2.26
N LYS A 356 -21.53 9.73 1.27
CA LYS A 356 -22.98 9.55 1.07
C LYS A 356 -23.57 8.45 1.97
N TYR A 357 -22.79 7.45 2.35
CA TYR A 357 -23.28 6.28 3.06
C TYR A 357 -22.63 6.14 4.45
N PRO A 358 -23.39 6.28 5.55
CA PRO A 358 -22.85 6.36 6.90
C PRO A 358 -22.25 5.03 7.42
N ASN A 359 -22.46 3.94 6.71
CA ASN A 359 -21.92 2.62 7.01
C ASN A 359 -20.69 2.24 6.18
N ILE A 360 -20.12 3.16 5.39
CA ILE A 360 -18.84 2.98 4.70
C ILE A 360 -17.72 3.71 5.45
N PHE A 361 -16.61 3.01 5.69
CA PHE A 361 -15.52 3.48 6.52
C PHE A 361 -14.16 3.31 5.81
N PRO A 362 -13.73 4.32 5.04
CA PRO A 362 -12.35 4.42 4.57
C PRO A 362 -11.43 4.73 5.76
N VAL A 363 -10.47 3.85 6.05
CA VAL A 363 -9.55 3.99 7.20
C VAL A 363 -8.13 4.36 6.81
N GLY A 364 -7.89 4.63 5.52
CA GLY A 364 -6.58 5.01 5.00
C GLY A 364 -5.58 3.85 4.90
N LYS A 365 -4.36 4.19 4.47
CA LYS A 365 -3.23 3.25 4.41
C LYS A 365 -2.89 2.80 5.83
N GLN A 366 -2.71 1.50 5.99
CA GLN A 366 -2.32 0.90 7.26
C GLN A 366 -0.94 0.24 7.11
N PRO A 367 -0.08 0.27 8.15
CA PRO A 367 1.18 -0.46 8.14
C PRO A 367 0.95 -1.93 7.78
N TYR A 368 1.80 -2.49 6.92
CA TYR A 368 1.65 -3.87 6.43
C TYR A 368 1.49 -4.91 7.56
N LYS A 369 2.24 -4.73 8.66
CA LYS A 369 2.18 -5.59 9.85
C LYS A 369 0.84 -5.54 10.60
N LYS A 370 0.02 -4.50 10.40
CA LYS A 370 -1.33 -4.37 10.99
C LYS A 370 -2.43 -4.99 10.13
N LEU A 371 -2.17 -5.26 8.84
CA LEU A 371 -3.17 -5.84 7.95
C LEU A 371 -3.74 -7.19 8.43
N PRO A 372 -2.98 -8.09 9.10
CA PRO A 372 -3.55 -9.29 9.71
C PRO A 372 -4.66 -8.98 10.72
N LEU A 373 -4.54 -7.90 11.51
CA LEU A 373 -5.55 -7.51 12.50
C LEU A 373 -6.86 -7.08 11.84
N PHE A 374 -6.77 -6.27 10.77
CA PHE A 374 -7.93 -5.90 9.96
C PHE A 374 -8.57 -7.13 9.31
N LEU A 375 -7.75 -7.95 8.66
CA LEU A 375 -8.21 -9.18 8.02
C LEU A 375 -8.96 -10.08 9.01
N GLN A 376 -8.52 -10.13 10.28
CA GLN A 376 -9.14 -10.92 11.35
C GLN A 376 -10.36 -10.26 12.00
N SER A 377 -10.52 -8.94 11.96
CA SER A 377 -11.69 -8.26 12.53
C SER A 377 -12.94 -8.30 11.64
N PHE A 378 -12.79 -8.62 10.35
CA PHE A 378 -13.90 -8.68 9.39
C PHE A 378 -14.77 -9.94 9.53
N ASP A 379 -16.05 -9.89 9.19
CA ASP A 379 -16.90 -11.09 9.16
C ASP A 379 -16.88 -11.72 7.75
N ILE A 380 -16.89 -10.91 6.69
CA ILE A 380 -16.65 -11.32 5.30
C ILE A 380 -15.67 -10.37 4.61
N LEU A 381 -15.06 -10.84 3.52
CA LEU A 381 -14.20 -10.05 2.66
C LEU A 381 -14.90 -9.76 1.34
N ILE A 382 -14.73 -8.54 0.82
CA ILE A 382 -15.31 -8.12 -0.46
C ILE A 382 -14.20 -7.65 -1.40
N ALA A 383 -14.32 -7.99 -2.69
CA ALA A 383 -13.49 -7.50 -3.78
C ALA A 383 -14.38 -6.88 -4.88
N PRO A 384 -14.94 -5.68 -4.64
CA PRO A 384 -15.98 -5.06 -5.46
C PRO A 384 -15.39 -4.35 -6.67
N PHE A 385 -14.80 -5.11 -7.59
CA PHE A 385 -14.18 -4.57 -8.78
C PHE A 385 -15.19 -4.43 -9.94
N LYS A 386 -14.98 -3.43 -10.80
CA LYS A 386 -15.74 -3.26 -12.05
C LYS A 386 -15.62 -4.51 -12.92
N TYR A 387 -16.75 -5.06 -13.35
CA TYR A 387 -16.78 -6.23 -14.24
C TYR A 387 -16.59 -5.80 -15.70
N ASP A 388 -15.35 -5.54 -16.08
CA ASP A 388 -14.96 -5.22 -17.45
C ASP A 388 -13.70 -5.98 -17.89
N LYS A 389 -13.10 -5.62 -19.04
CA LYS A 389 -11.86 -6.26 -19.54
C LYS A 389 -10.70 -6.20 -18.53
N ARG A 390 -10.73 -5.30 -17.54
CA ARG A 390 -9.76 -5.17 -16.43
C ARG A 390 -10.01 -6.17 -15.30
N GLY A 391 -11.23 -6.68 -15.14
CA GLY A 391 -11.54 -7.80 -14.23
C GLY A 391 -10.82 -9.11 -14.60
N LEU A 392 -10.21 -9.18 -15.79
CA LEU A 392 -9.35 -10.27 -16.23
C LEU A 392 -7.86 -10.07 -15.87
N ILE A 393 -7.51 -8.99 -15.16
CA ILE A 393 -6.16 -8.71 -14.67
C ILE A 393 -5.90 -9.49 -13.37
N ASP A 394 -4.63 -9.76 -13.05
CA ASP A 394 -4.25 -10.42 -11.81
C ASP A 394 -4.41 -9.46 -10.62
N HIS A 395 -5.11 -9.88 -9.57
CA HIS A 395 -5.40 -9.08 -8.39
C HIS A 395 -4.62 -9.60 -7.18
N PRO A 396 -3.64 -8.84 -6.64
CA PRO A 396 -2.78 -9.28 -5.53
C PRO A 396 -3.53 -9.45 -4.20
N GLU A 397 -4.76 -8.97 -4.08
CA GLU A 397 -5.57 -9.01 -2.87
C GLU A 397 -6.08 -10.44 -2.56
N LEU A 398 -6.27 -11.29 -3.58
CA LEU A 398 -6.87 -12.61 -3.39
C LEU A 398 -5.99 -13.59 -2.58
N PRO A 399 -4.67 -13.76 -2.85
CA PRO A 399 -3.80 -14.59 -2.01
C PRO A 399 -3.86 -14.20 -0.53
N LEU A 400 -3.89 -12.88 -0.26
CA LEU A 400 -4.07 -12.34 1.09
C LEU A 400 -5.40 -12.78 1.71
N TYR A 401 -6.51 -12.64 1.00
CA TYR A 401 -7.83 -12.93 1.56
C TYR A 401 -8.01 -14.42 1.89
N LEU A 402 -7.45 -15.29 1.06
CA LEU A 402 -7.49 -16.74 1.25
C LEU A 402 -6.83 -17.18 2.57
N THR A 403 -5.82 -16.46 3.06
CA THR A 403 -5.15 -16.78 4.34
C THR A 403 -6.09 -16.74 5.54
N SER A 404 -7.15 -15.92 5.48
CA SER A 404 -8.11 -15.76 6.57
C SER A 404 -9.08 -16.95 6.71
N GLY A 405 -9.27 -17.71 5.62
CA GLY A 405 -10.31 -18.70 5.50
C GLY A 405 -11.76 -18.15 5.51
N LYS A 406 -11.95 -16.83 5.57
CA LYS A 406 -13.28 -16.20 5.64
C LYS A 406 -14.04 -16.28 4.32
N PRO A 407 -15.36 -16.12 4.33
CA PRO A 407 -16.14 -15.94 3.11
C PRO A 407 -15.62 -14.72 2.34
N ILE A 408 -15.44 -14.90 1.03
CA ILE A 408 -14.95 -13.86 0.12
C ILE A 408 -15.98 -13.70 -0.98
N VAL A 409 -16.54 -12.50 -1.12
CA VAL A 409 -17.41 -12.12 -2.23
C VAL A 409 -16.58 -11.30 -3.21
N ALA A 410 -16.59 -11.68 -4.49
CA ALA A 410 -15.74 -11.04 -5.49
C ALA A 410 -16.42 -11.02 -6.85
N THR A 411 -16.13 -9.98 -7.63
CA THR A 411 -16.35 -9.99 -9.07
C THR A 411 -15.50 -11.14 -9.67
N PRO A 412 -15.94 -11.86 -10.73
CA PRO A 412 -15.10 -12.90 -11.32
C PRO A 412 -13.76 -12.36 -11.82
N LEU A 413 -12.66 -12.85 -11.24
CA LEU A 413 -11.29 -12.44 -11.58
C LEU A 413 -10.52 -13.55 -12.30
N ALA A 414 -9.51 -13.22 -13.12
CA ALA A 414 -8.63 -14.24 -13.72
C ALA A 414 -7.91 -15.09 -12.66
N THR A 415 -7.50 -14.48 -11.55
CA THR A 415 -6.91 -15.17 -10.38
C THR A 415 -7.86 -16.14 -9.69
N SER A 416 -9.18 -16.01 -9.90
CA SER A 416 -10.19 -16.82 -9.23
C SER A 416 -10.20 -18.29 -9.67
N GLN A 417 -9.46 -18.67 -10.73
CA GLN A 417 -9.32 -20.07 -11.13
C GLN A 417 -8.67 -20.92 -10.04
N VAL A 418 -7.65 -20.38 -9.36
CA VAL A 418 -6.96 -21.08 -8.25
C VAL A 418 -7.87 -21.23 -7.02
N ALA A 419 -8.91 -20.40 -6.93
CA ALA A 419 -9.90 -20.40 -5.85
C ALA A 419 -11.29 -20.85 -6.33
N ASN A 420 -11.37 -21.68 -7.38
CA ASN A 420 -12.65 -22.10 -7.93
C ASN A 420 -13.49 -22.86 -6.88
N GLY A 421 -14.76 -22.51 -6.73
CA GLY A 421 -15.63 -23.05 -5.67
C GLY A 421 -15.37 -22.51 -4.25
N LEU A 422 -14.34 -21.66 -4.05
CA LEU A 422 -13.99 -21.09 -2.75
C LEU A 422 -14.51 -19.66 -2.54
N LEU A 423 -14.87 -18.97 -3.62
CA LEU A 423 -15.37 -17.60 -3.62
C LEU A 423 -16.87 -17.56 -3.95
N TYR A 424 -17.57 -16.59 -3.37
CA TYR A 424 -18.91 -16.19 -3.80
C TYR A 424 -18.75 -15.19 -4.95
N LYS A 425 -18.93 -15.68 -6.19
CA LYS A 425 -18.71 -14.88 -7.39
C LYS A 425 -19.99 -14.17 -7.80
N ALA A 426 -19.92 -12.88 -8.09
CA ALA A 426 -21.06 -12.06 -8.48
C ALA A 426 -20.74 -11.16 -9.67
N LYS A 427 -21.56 -11.18 -10.72
CA LYS A 427 -21.31 -10.41 -11.96
C LYS A 427 -22.11 -9.12 -12.00
N THR A 428 -23.37 -9.17 -11.56
CA THR A 428 -24.28 -8.03 -11.51
C THR A 428 -24.43 -7.51 -10.09
N HIS A 429 -24.91 -6.28 -9.91
CA HIS A 429 -25.18 -5.74 -8.58
C HIS A 429 -26.23 -6.57 -7.81
N ALA A 430 -27.20 -7.16 -8.50
CA ALA A 430 -28.17 -8.08 -7.88
C ALA A 430 -27.49 -9.37 -7.40
N ASP A 431 -26.62 -9.97 -8.22
CA ASP A 431 -25.84 -11.15 -7.83
C ASP A 431 -24.99 -10.86 -6.58
N TRP A 432 -24.48 -9.65 -6.45
CA TRP A 432 -23.67 -9.23 -5.31
C TRP A 432 -24.46 -9.26 -4.01
N MET A 433 -25.71 -8.79 -4.00
CA MET A 433 -26.57 -8.83 -2.81
C MET A 433 -26.87 -10.28 -2.40
N LEU A 434 -27.16 -11.15 -3.37
CA LEU A 434 -27.37 -12.58 -3.12
C LEU A 434 -26.10 -13.24 -2.59
N ALA A 435 -24.95 -12.96 -3.23
CA ALA A 435 -23.66 -13.52 -2.85
C ALA A 435 -23.22 -13.09 -1.44
N ILE A 436 -23.45 -11.82 -1.06
CA ILE A 436 -23.20 -11.34 0.31
C ILE A 436 -24.14 -12.04 1.30
N THR A 437 -25.42 -12.15 0.98
CA THR A 437 -26.39 -12.82 1.85
C THR A 437 -26.00 -14.28 2.11
N GLU A 438 -25.57 -15.00 1.07
CA GLU A 438 -25.09 -16.38 1.21
C GLU A 438 -23.73 -16.49 1.92
N ALA A 439 -22.83 -15.52 1.71
CA ALA A 439 -21.55 -15.47 2.40
C ALA A 439 -21.74 -15.25 3.91
N LEU A 440 -22.69 -14.40 4.32
CA LEU A 440 -23.01 -14.12 5.72
C LEU A 440 -23.61 -15.33 6.45
N LYS A 441 -24.24 -16.26 5.72
CA LYS A 441 -24.76 -17.53 6.27
C LYS A 441 -23.67 -18.60 6.46
N GLU A 442 -22.46 -18.40 5.94
CA GLU A 442 -21.41 -19.42 6.01
C GLU A 442 -20.97 -19.65 7.47
N LYS A 443 -21.13 -20.89 7.96
CA LYS A 443 -20.73 -21.28 9.31
C LYS A 443 -19.22 -21.07 9.52
N LYS A 444 -18.83 -20.60 10.71
CA LYS A 444 -17.42 -20.38 11.10
C LYS A 444 -16.49 -21.62 10.95
N ARG A 445 -17.06 -22.83 10.99
CA ARG A 445 -16.38 -24.11 10.76
C ARG A 445 -16.85 -24.76 9.45
N SER A 446 -16.64 -24.08 8.31
CA SER A 446 -16.95 -24.61 6.98
C SER A 446 -15.77 -25.40 6.40
N LYS A 447 -16.04 -26.41 5.56
CA LYS A 447 -15.00 -27.07 4.74
C LYS A 447 -14.28 -26.04 3.84
N LYS A 448 -15.02 -25.04 3.34
CA LYS A 448 -14.49 -23.95 2.52
C LYS A 448 -13.41 -23.15 3.25
N LYS A 449 -13.52 -22.93 4.56
CA LYS A 449 -12.49 -22.26 5.37
C LYS A 449 -11.13 -22.93 5.22
N PHE A 450 -11.06 -24.24 5.47
CA PHE A 450 -9.81 -24.99 5.38
C PHE A 450 -9.26 -25.03 3.95
N LEU A 451 -10.14 -25.17 2.95
CA LEU A 451 -9.74 -25.18 1.55
C LEU A 451 -9.20 -23.81 1.08
N ARG A 452 -9.75 -22.69 1.57
CA ARG A 452 -9.21 -21.34 1.30
C ARG A 452 -7.79 -21.20 1.86
N ILE A 453 -7.57 -21.61 3.12
CA ILE A 453 -6.25 -21.56 3.75
C ILE A 453 -5.26 -22.46 2.99
N ALA A 454 -5.67 -23.66 2.60
CA ALA A 454 -4.84 -24.57 1.81
C ALA A 454 -4.50 -23.99 0.41
N ALA A 455 -5.46 -23.31 -0.23
CA ALA A 455 -5.20 -22.60 -1.49
C ALA A 455 -4.19 -21.45 -1.30
N ALA A 456 -4.24 -20.73 -0.18
CA ALA A 456 -3.29 -19.66 0.12
C ALA A 456 -1.84 -20.17 0.24
N ILE A 457 -1.63 -21.37 0.79
CA ILE A 457 -0.30 -22.01 0.90
C ILE A 457 0.32 -22.24 -0.49
N LYS A 458 -0.50 -22.51 -1.51
CA LYS A 458 -0.04 -22.66 -2.90
C LYS A 458 0.27 -21.32 -3.59
N LEU A 459 -0.09 -20.21 -2.95
CA LEU A 459 0.07 -18.85 -3.44
C LEU A 459 1.01 -18.05 -2.52
N THR A 460 2.11 -18.65 -2.09
CA THR A 460 3.17 -17.97 -1.33
C THR A 460 4.31 -17.53 -2.23
N TRP A 461 5.07 -16.52 -1.80
CA TRP A 461 6.27 -16.08 -2.54
C TRP A 461 7.41 -17.12 -2.56
N ARG A 462 7.38 -18.08 -1.63
CA ARG A 462 8.18 -19.30 -1.73
C ARG A 462 7.35 -20.36 -2.43
N MET A 463 7.90 -21.04 -3.42
CA MET A 463 7.30 -22.31 -3.85
C MET A 463 7.41 -23.30 -2.69
N PRO A 464 6.31 -23.95 -2.25
CA PRO A 464 6.40 -25.03 -1.28
C PRO A 464 7.34 -26.11 -1.82
N LYS A 465 8.35 -26.51 -1.04
CA LYS A 465 9.28 -27.62 -1.43
C LYS A 465 8.55 -28.96 -1.64
N LEU A 466 7.30 -29.08 -1.18
CA LEU A 466 6.49 -30.30 -1.13
C LEU A 466 5.70 -30.60 -2.43
N LEU A 467 6.06 -30.00 -3.57
CA LEU A 467 5.33 -30.19 -4.85
C LEU A 467 6.23 -30.58 -6.03
N TYR A 468 7.43 -31.10 -5.76
CA TYR A 468 8.27 -31.79 -6.76
C TYR A 468 8.46 -33.25 -6.37
#